data_AF-A0AAD2A7A0-F1
#
_entry.id   AF-A0AAD2A7A0-F1
#
_cell.length_a   1.000
_cell.length_b   1.000
_cell.length_c   1.000
_cell.angle_alpha   90.00
_cell.angle_beta   90.00
_cell.angle_gamma   90.00
#
_symmetry.space_group_name_H-M   'P 1'
#
loop_
_entity.id
_entity.type
_entity.pdbx_description
1 polymer ?
#
loop_
_entity_poly.entity_id
_entity_poly.type
_entity_poly.pdbx_seq_one_letter_code
_entity_poly.pdbx_strand_id
1 'polypeptide(L)'
;MVNGIHVVDCVGEENRNRFPDNKEESDSNVNQGVDEEKEEERIMEKCIPWFPLQPQKKRLKRVMVDRLSDLNDSVILHILSFLNVQEAVCTSVLSTRWKSLWTSLSTLMFHNRCSSKSKPFVERVTRTLENYRAGYMKKFAVDFMYNRCYDSQVDNWILLAIQHKVEDLDLRFHLCSTPYKLPHHVYHAPSITNLSLLNCILGLNGAVAWRSLKSLSITKVDLAEGTIEMILSGSPVLEFLKINACRRMKNLTINSTSVKTLVIQNCDAEFSDLLLEISAQYIQSLHILGTTHSRGFQLINVSSLVTAKINYYSDALCHCAKQLLESLHHVKEINLGPYCIQMLSMGEIICWPTPPTRWKSLVLTAHLDEVDTPRIFRLLLNSPSIETLIVNRTRDGCSDLLLNSDVPAVGILFGFPKVSGITLLRLKTVKFTGYPGDIGLGASTLELILFLLENASTLEKLIIVVSPGTDYRRDEETLLNLPRASPHAEIIFRRQIVY
;
A
#
# COMPACT_ATOMS: atom_id res chain seq x y z
N MET A 1 44.66 39.24 10.03
CA MET A 1 45.25 39.69 11.30
C MET A 1 44.11 40.02 12.25
N VAL A 2 43.96 39.55 13.49
CA VAL A 2 44.62 38.60 14.39
C VAL A 2 43.57 38.37 15.51
N ASN A 3 43.34 37.11 15.87
CA ASN A 3 43.15 36.50 17.23
C ASN A 3 42.62 37.38 18.39
N GLY A 4 41.85 36.94 19.37
CA GLY A 4 41.61 35.61 19.93
C GLY A 4 41.46 35.74 21.46
N ILE A 5 40.70 34.82 22.06
CA ILE A 5 40.82 34.29 23.44
C ILE A 5 40.49 35.22 24.63
N HIS A 6 39.49 34.82 25.43
CA HIS A 6 39.69 34.69 26.88
C HIS A 6 38.86 33.53 27.46
N VAL A 7 39.60 32.64 28.11
CA VAL A 7 39.18 31.52 28.97
C VAL A 7 38.80 32.08 30.34
N VAL A 8 37.74 31.56 30.96
CA VAL A 8 37.59 31.53 32.43
C VAL A 8 36.97 30.17 32.82
N ASP A 9 37.78 29.39 33.54
CA ASP A 9 37.40 28.20 34.30
C ASP A 9 36.54 28.56 35.50
N CYS A 10 35.59 27.68 35.88
CA CYS A 10 35.14 27.53 37.26
C CYS A 10 34.88 26.06 37.59
N VAL A 11 35.42 25.66 38.73
CA VAL A 11 35.54 24.33 39.34
C VAL A 11 34.40 24.11 40.36
N GLY A 12 34.04 22.84 40.58
CA GLY A 12 33.33 22.34 41.78
C GLY A 12 31.86 21.98 41.52
N GLU A 13 31.28 20.87 41.97
CA GLU A 13 31.65 19.92 43.02
C GLU A 13 31.08 18.52 42.72
N GLU A 14 31.80 17.50 43.20
CA GLU A 14 31.38 16.12 43.31
C GLU A 14 30.14 15.98 44.20
N ASN A 15 29.23 15.06 43.85
CA ASN A 15 28.50 14.35 44.89
C ASN A 15 28.36 12.87 44.54
N ARG A 16 29.14 12.08 45.28
CA ARG A 16 29.07 10.62 45.37
C ARG A 16 27.88 10.27 46.25
N ASN A 17 27.07 9.31 45.83
CA ASN A 17 26.38 8.43 46.78
C ASN A 17 26.56 6.99 46.33
N ARG A 18 27.17 6.21 47.23
CA ARG A 18 27.43 4.78 47.11
C ARG A 18 26.34 3.98 47.84
N PHE A 19 26.10 2.78 47.29
CA PHE A 19 25.75 1.49 47.91
C PHE A 19 24.27 1.08 48.05
N PRO A 20 23.95 -0.23 48.10
CA PRO A 20 24.83 -1.41 48.02
C PRO A 20 24.44 -2.50 46.98
N ASP A 21 25.41 -3.39 46.76
CA ASP A 21 25.22 -4.76 46.24
C ASP A 21 24.21 -5.55 47.09
N ASN A 22 23.28 -6.23 46.43
CA ASN A 22 22.64 -7.44 46.93
C ASN A 22 22.60 -8.47 45.81
N LYS A 23 23.49 -9.47 45.93
CA LYS A 23 23.31 -10.81 45.36
C LYS A 23 22.41 -11.58 46.31
N GLU A 24 21.32 -12.13 45.80
CA GLU A 24 20.83 -13.46 46.20
C GLU A 24 19.86 -13.99 45.16
N GLU A 25 19.97 -15.30 44.96
CA GLU A 25 19.48 -16.12 43.86
C GLU A 25 17.94 -16.27 43.83
N SER A 26 17.40 -16.37 42.61
CA SER A 26 16.44 -17.44 42.32
C SER A 26 16.47 -17.77 40.82
N ASP A 27 17.03 -18.94 40.55
CA ASP A 27 16.89 -19.67 39.30
C ASP A 27 15.42 -19.83 38.91
N SER A 28 15.08 -19.53 37.66
CA SER A 28 14.36 -20.42 36.72
C SER A 28 13.74 -19.60 35.59
N ASN A 29 13.72 -20.20 34.40
CA ASN A 29 13.09 -19.76 33.15
C ASN A 29 13.86 -18.77 32.26
N VAL A 30 15.08 -19.15 31.87
CA VAL A 30 15.61 -18.82 30.54
C VAL A 30 16.20 -20.10 29.93
N ASN A 31 15.33 -20.88 29.29
CA ASN A 31 15.67 -21.87 28.26
C ASN A 31 14.35 -22.39 27.66
N GLN A 32 13.76 -21.61 26.77
CA GLN A 32 12.63 -22.08 25.94
C GLN A 32 12.68 -21.57 24.50
N GLY A 33 13.77 -20.92 24.07
CA GLY A 33 13.93 -20.41 22.70
C GLY A 33 15.05 -21.08 21.88
N VAL A 34 15.84 -21.96 22.49
CA VAL A 34 16.99 -22.64 21.82
C VAL A 34 16.71 -24.11 21.53
N ASP A 35 15.65 -24.67 22.13
CA ASP A 35 15.25 -26.06 21.94
C ASP A 35 14.21 -26.26 20.82
N GLU A 36 13.46 -25.22 20.40
CA GLU A 36 12.55 -25.33 19.25
C GLU A 36 13.29 -25.30 17.90
N GLU A 37 14.37 -24.52 17.77
CA GLU A 37 15.20 -24.49 16.55
C GLU A 37 16.00 -25.80 16.35
N LYS A 38 16.39 -26.47 17.44
CA LYS A 38 17.03 -27.80 17.38
C LYS A 38 16.03 -28.95 17.21
N GLU A 39 14.77 -28.75 17.59
CA GLU A 39 13.71 -29.74 17.36
C GLU A 39 13.22 -29.70 15.91
N GLU A 40 13.20 -28.53 15.25
CA GLU A 40 12.88 -28.43 13.81
C GLU A 40 13.99 -29.03 12.91
N GLU A 41 15.28 -28.87 13.26
CA GLU A 41 16.38 -29.59 12.59
C GLU A 41 16.34 -31.11 12.86
N ARG A 42 15.90 -31.55 14.05
CA ARG A 42 15.69 -32.97 14.38
C ARG A 42 14.48 -33.60 13.69
N ILE A 43 13.47 -32.80 13.31
CA ILE A 43 12.29 -33.29 12.59
C ILE A 43 12.58 -33.47 11.10
N MET A 44 13.54 -32.76 10.51
CA MET A 44 14.00 -33.02 9.14
C MET A 44 14.98 -34.21 8.99
N GLU A 45 15.62 -34.66 10.07
CA GLU A 45 16.52 -35.84 10.06
C GLU A 45 15.86 -37.17 10.48
N LYS A 46 14.53 -37.20 10.74
CA LYS A 46 13.83 -38.41 11.23
C LYS A 46 12.72 -38.96 10.32
N CYS A 47 12.93 -38.95 9.00
CA CYS A 47 12.14 -39.80 8.10
C CYS A 47 12.68 -41.25 8.04
N ILE A 48 12.32 -42.01 9.10
CA ILE A 48 12.09 -43.46 9.23
C ILE A 48 13.28 -44.46 9.06
N PRO A 49 13.55 -45.31 10.09
CA PRO A 49 14.50 -46.43 10.04
C PRO A 49 14.01 -47.69 9.30
N TRP A 50 15.01 -48.42 8.82
CA TRP A 50 15.02 -49.74 8.19
C TRP A 50 14.29 -50.82 9.03
N PHE A 51 13.32 -51.54 8.44
CA PHE A 51 12.76 -52.78 9.00
C PHE A 51 13.56 -54.01 8.52
N PRO A 52 13.80 -55.05 9.35
CA PRO A 52 14.47 -56.27 8.92
C PRO A 52 13.61 -57.05 7.92
N LEU A 53 14.23 -57.51 6.84
CA LEU A 53 13.64 -58.32 5.78
C LEU A 53 13.05 -59.63 6.33
N GLN A 54 11.73 -59.84 6.17
CA GLN A 54 11.10 -61.17 6.18
C GLN A 54 10.80 -61.63 4.74
N PRO A 55 10.69 -62.95 4.48
CA PRO A 55 10.89 -63.52 3.16
C PRO A 55 9.81 -63.14 2.14
N GLN A 56 10.28 -62.94 0.90
CA GLN A 56 9.55 -62.42 -0.25
C GLN A 56 8.20 -63.13 -0.53
N LYS A 57 7.09 -62.39 -0.39
CA LYS A 57 5.91 -62.59 -1.23
C LYS A 57 6.10 -61.77 -2.50
N LYS A 58 6.02 -62.42 -3.67
CA LYS A 58 6.12 -61.80 -5.01
C LYS A 58 5.19 -60.59 -5.11
N ARG A 59 5.71 -59.37 -4.92
CA ARG A 59 5.02 -58.11 -5.26
C ARG A 59 4.99 -58.01 -6.77
N LEU A 60 3.80 -57.98 -7.37
CA LEU A 60 3.66 -57.55 -8.77
C LEU A 60 4.33 -56.18 -8.90
N LYS A 61 5.30 -56.04 -9.82
CA LYS A 61 5.83 -54.75 -10.23
C LYS A 61 4.69 -53.97 -10.89
N ARG A 62 3.97 -53.17 -10.10
CA ARG A 62 3.10 -52.13 -10.63
C ARG A 62 4.04 -51.13 -11.28
N VAL A 63 4.12 -51.14 -12.61
CA VAL A 63 4.80 -50.09 -13.37
C VAL A 63 4.08 -48.79 -13.03
N MET A 64 4.65 -47.99 -12.12
CA MET A 64 4.20 -46.61 -11.94
C MET A 64 4.58 -45.90 -13.23
N VAL A 65 3.58 -45.64 -14.07
CA VAL A 65 3.75 -44.86 -15.30
C VAL A 65 4.12 -43.44 -14.88
N ASP A 66 5.29 -42.97 -15.30
CA ASP A 66 5.74 -41.61 -15.07
C ASP A 66 5.01 -40.65 -16.01
N ARG A 67 3.83 -40.22 -15.57
CA ARG A 67 2.98 -39.29 -16.32
C ARG A 67 3.54 -37.87 -16.41
N LEU A 68 4.54 -37.51 -15.60
CA LEU A 68 5.16 -36.18 -15.63
C LEU A 68 6.17 -36.08 -16.77
N SER A 69 6.86 -37.18 -17.07
CA SER A 69 7.75 -37.29 -18.24
C SER A 69 6.99 -37.26 -19.57
N ASP A 70 5.73 -37.71 -19.59
CA ASP A 70 4.86 -37.73 -20.78
C ASP A 70 4.23 -36.38 -21.13
N LEU A 71 4.30 -35.37 -20.25
CA LEU A 71 3.77 -34.02 -20.54
C LEU A 71 4.53 -33.40 -21.71
N ASN A 72 3.91 -32.49 -22.46
CA ASN A 72 4.60 -31.70 -23.51
C ASN A 72 5.33 -30.49 -22.89
N ASP A 73 6.36 -29.97 -23.57
CA ASP A 73 7.16 -28.84 -23.08
C ASP A 73 6.30 -27.61 -22.78
N SER A 74 5.29 -27.34 -23.61
CA SER A 74 4.34 -26.25 -23.41
C SER A 74 3.55 -26.38 -22.11
N VAL A 75 3.16 -27.61 -21.73
CA VAL A 75 2.42 -27.87 -20.49
C VAL A 75 3.35 -27.73 -19.28
N ILE A 76 4.59 -28.22 -19.37
CA ILE A 76 5.58 -28.05 -18.31
C ILE A 76 5.90 -26.57 -18.11
N LEU A 77 6.13 -25.80 -19.19
CA LEU A 77 6.35 -24.36 -19.11
C LEU A 77 5.15 -23.62 -18.50
N HIS A 78 3.93 -24.06 -18.82
CA HIS A 78 2.73 -23.52 -18.20
C HIS A 78 2.70 -23.81 -16.69
N ILE A 79 3.00 -25.04 -16.26
CA ILE A 79 3.11 -25.40 -14.84
C ILE A 79 4.17 -24.54 -14.14
N LEU A 80 5.37 -24.46 -14.72
CA LEU A 80 6.48 -23.68 -14.19
C LEU A 80 6.18 -22.18 -14.14
N SER A 81 5.30 -21.66 -15.01
CA SER A 81 4.90 -20.26 -14.99
C SER A 81 4.07 -19.86 -13.76
N PHE A 82 3.49 -20.83 -13.06
CA PHE A 82 2.82 -20.62 -11.77
C PHE A 82 3.78 -20.66 -10.58
N LEU A 83 5.01 -21.14 -10.79
CA LEU A 83 6.04 -21.24 -9.75
C LEU A 83 6.90 -19.97 -9.75
N ASN A 84 7.41 -19.60 -8.58
CA ASN A 84 8.51 -18.65 -8.53
C ASN A 84 9.81 -19.31 -9.03
N VAL A 85 10.85 -18.52 -9.33
CA VAL A 85 12.09 -19.06 -9.91
C VAL A 85 12.76 -20.10 -9.00
N GLN A 86 12.65 -19.95 -7.68
CA GLN A 86 13.26 -20.88 -6.74
C GLN A 86 12.56 -22.24 -6.82
N GLU A 87 11.23 -22.24 -6.78
CA GLU A 87 10.40 -23.43 -6.96
C GLU A 87 10.64 -24.08 -8.32
N ALA A 88 10.68 -23.27 -9.39
CA ALA A 88 10.95 -23.76 -10.74
C ALA A 88 12.33 -24.42 -10.85
N VAL A 89 13.37 -23.83 -10.24
CA VAL A 89 14.70 -24.44 -10.18
C VAL A 89 14.68 -25.73 -9.36
N CYS A 90 13.94 -25.80 -8.26
CA CYS A 90 13.79 -27.02 -7.46
C CYS A 90 13.18 -28.18 -8.26
N THR A 91 12.27 -27.90 -9.21
CA THR A 91 11.73 -28.95 -10.09
C THR A 91 12.76 -29.59 -11.02
N SER A 92 13.97 -29.02 -11.13
CA SER A 92 15.05 -29.59 -11.94
C SER A 92 15.50 -30.99 -11.50
N VAL A 93 15.17 -31.40 -10.26
CA VAL A 93 15.43 -32.76 -9.75
C VAL A 93 14.51 -33.82 -10.38
N LEU A 94 13.38 -33.40 -10.97
CA LEU A 94 12.39 -34.32 -11.54
C LEU A 94 12.91 -34.99 -12.82
N SER A 95 13.63 -34.24 -13.67
CA SER A 95 14.35 -34.79 -14.82
C SER A 95 15.26 -33.75 -15.47
N THR A 96 16.17 -34.22 -16.34
CA THR A 96 17.02 -33.37 -17.18
C THR A 96 16.23 -32.39 -18.06
N ARG A 97 15.01 -32.76 -18.44
CA ARG A 97 14.10 -31.95 -19.25
C ARG A 97 13.51 -30.78 -18.47
N TRP A 98 13.02 -31.03 -17.25
CA TRP A 98 12.55 -29.95 -16.36
C TRP A 98 13.71 -29.00 -15.99
N LYS A 99 14.92 -29.55 -15.81
CA LYS A 99 16.15 -28.76 -15.64
C LYS A 99 16.46 -27.84 -16.84
N SER A 100 16.11 -28.20 -18.08
CA SER A 100 16.32 -27.29 -19.22
C SER A 100 15.18 -26.29 -19.36
N LEU A 101 13.93 -26.71 -19.14
CA LEU A 101 12.75 -25.88 -19.40
C LEU A 101 12.61 -24.69 -18.45
N TRP A 102 13.03 -24.79 -17.18
CA TRP A 102 12.97 -23.63 -16.29
C TRP A 102 13.83 -22.45 -16.80
N THR A 103 14.93 -22.72 -17.53
CA THR A 103 15.80 -21.66 -18.11
C THR A 103 15.11 -20.85 -19.22
N SER A 104 13.95 -21.30 -19.68
CA SER A 104 13.11 -20.65 -20.70
C SER A 104 12.00 -19.76 -20.09
N LEU A 105 11.93 -19.64 -18.75
CA LEU A 105 10.95 -18.78 -18.10
C LEU A 105 11.22 -17.30 -18.39
N SER A 106 10.18 -16.56 -18.78
CA SER A 106 10.29 -15.12 -19.08
C SER A 106 10.21 -14.25 -17.82
N THR A 107 9.76 -14.79 -16.69
CA THR A 107 9.55 -14.04 -15.44
C THR A 107 10.51 -14.55 -14.39
N LEU A 108 11.44 -13.69 -13.98
CA LEU A 108 12.40 -14.00 -12.94
C LEU A 108 12.16 -13.12 -11.72
N MET A 109 11.84 -13.74 -10.57
CA MET A 109 11.60 -13.03 -9.32
C MET A 109 12.36 -13.69 -8.17
N PHE A 110 13.19 -12.91 -7.50
CA PHE A 110 14.05 -13.35 -6.41
C PHE A 110 13.75 -12.54 -5.15
N HIS A 111 13.35 -13.21 -4.08
CA HIS A 111 13.00 -12.57 -2.80
C HIS A 111 13.81 -13.17 -1.66
N ASN A 112 14.27 -12.31 -0.74
CA ASN A 112 14.99 -12.69 0.47
C ASN A 112 14.80 -11.63 1.58
N ARG A 113 13.55 -11.38 1.96
CA ARG A 113 13.18 -10.37 2.96
C ARG A 113 13.50 -10.77 4.41
N CYS A 114 13.61 -12.07 4.68
CA CYS A 114 13.67 -12.61 6.05
C CYS A 114 15.03 -13.19 6.45
N SER A 115 16.02 -13.22 5.54
CA SER A 115 17.34 -13.72 5.86
C SER A 115 18.32 -12.58 6.12
N SER A 116 19.00 -12.62 7.27
CA SER A 116 20.14 -11.77 7.57
C SER A 116 21.36 -12.07 6.67
N LYS A 117 21.34 -13.19 5.93
CA LYS A 117 22.45 -13.64 5.09
C LYS A 117 22.19 -13.32 3.62
N SER A 118 22.68 -12.17 3.15
CA SER A 118 22.56 -11.77 1.74
C SER A 118 23.50 -12.54 0.80
N LYS A 119 24.64 -13.03 1.29
CA LYS A 119 25.67 -13.69 0.45
C LYS A 119 25.16 -14.94 -0.28
N PRO A 120 24.55 -15.95 0.39
CA PRO A 120 24.03 -17.13 -0.30
C PRO A 120 22.93 -16.79 -1.31
N PHE A 121 22.16 -15.73 -1.05
CA PHE A 121 21.16 -15.23 -1.99
C PHE A 121 21.82 -14.66 -3.24
N VAL A 122 22.79 -13.77 -3.09
CA VAL A 122 23.52 -13.16 -4.22
C VAL A 122 24.19 -14.24 -5.07
N GLU A 123 24.91 -15.18 -4.46
CA GLU A 123 25.56 -16.27 -5.20
C GLU A 123 24.55 -17.13 -5.99
N ARG A 124 23.37 -17.37 -5.42
CA ARG A 124 22.30 -18.13 -6.06
C ARG A 124 21.68 -17.36 -7.23
N VAL A 125 21.38 -16.06 -7.06
CA VAL A 125 20.84 -15.21 -8.13
C VAL A 125 21.84 -15.15 -9.29
N THR A 126 23.12 -14.88 -9.00
CA THR A 126 24.19 -14.85 -10.00
C THR A 126 24.27 -16.18 -10.76
N ARG A 127 24.34 -17.31 -10.06
CA ARG A 127 24.38 -18.64 -10.69
C ARG A 127 23.14 -18.93 -11.54
N THR A 128 21.97 -18.46 -11.11
CA THR A 128 20.73 -18.64 -11.87
C THR A 128 20.79 -17.86 -13.18
N LEU A 129 21.27 -16.62 -13.14
CA LEU A 129 21.39 -15.74 -14.30
C LEU A 129 22.49 -16.18 -15.28
N GLU A 130 23.60 -16.73 -14.79
CA GLU A 130 24.63 -17.36 -15.63
C GLU A 130 24.10 -18.53 -16.46
N ASN A 131 23.06 -19.21 -15.96
CA ASN A 131 22.42 -20.33 -16.64
C ASN A 131 21.17 -19.93 -17.43
N TYR A 132 20.81 -18.64 -17.43
CA TYR A 132 19.63 -18.16 -18.13
C TYR A 132 19.87 -18.14 -19.64
N ARG A 133 18.98 -18.78 -20.42
CA ARG A 133 19.16 -18.97 -21.87
C ARG A 133 18.04 -18.38 -22.72
N ALA A 134 16.93 -17.94 -22.12
CA ALA A 134 15.84 -17.37 -22.89
C ALA A 134 16.28 -16.09 -23.60
N GLY A 135 15.95 -15.90 -24.88
CA GLY A 135 16.31 -14.70 -25.63
C GLY A 135 15.55 -13.42 -25.22
N TYR A 136 14.62 -13.53 -24.28
CA TYR A 136 13.75 -12.44 -23.83
C TYR A 136 13.34 -12.63 -22.37
N MET A 137 13.29 -11.52 -21.64
CA MET A 137 12.87 -11.46 -20.25
C MET A 137 11.66 -10.53 -20.14
N LYS A 138 10.51 -11.03 -19.68
CA LYS A 138 9.32 -10.21 -19.44
C LYS A 138 9.45 -9.39 -18.17
N LYS A 139 9.85 -10.04 -17.08
CA LYS A 139 9.95 -9.43 -15.75
C LYS A 139 11.21 -9.87 -15.03
N PHE A 140 11.90 -8.91 -14.44
CA PHE A 140 13.02 -9.14 -13.53
C PHE A 140 12.75 -8.43 -12.21
N ALA A 141 12.64 -9.18 -11.12
CA ALA A 141 12.44 -8.65 -9.78
C ALA A 141 13.48 -9.18 -8.80
N VAL A 142 14.09 -8.28 -8.04
CA VAL A 142 15.05 -8.63 -6.98
C VAL A 142 14.69 -7.85 -5.72
N ASP A 143 14.47 -8.57 -4.62
CA ASP A 143 14.06 -8.04 -3.33
C ASP A 143 14.91 -8.69 -2.22
N PHE A 144 15.82 -7.92 -1.61
CA PHE A 144 16.70 -8.42 -0.55
C PHE A 144 17.34 -7.33 0.31
N MET A 145 17.96 -7.74 1.41
CA MET A 145 18.82 -6.90 2.24
C MET A 145 20.12 -6.56 1.50
N TYR A 146 20.17 -5.36 0.93
CA TYR A 146 21.26 -4.89 0.07
C TYR A 146 22.42 -4.31 0.88
N ASN A 147 23.64 -4.56 0.37
CA ASN A 147 24.89 -4.01 0.87
C ASN A 147 25.77 -3.60 -0.33
N ARG A 148 26.50 -2.49 -0.20
CA ARG A 148 27.45 -1.97 -1.20
C ARG A 148 28.49 -2.98 -1.70
N CYS A 149 28.82 -4.01 -0.92
CA CYS A 149 29.73 -5.05 -1.40
C CYS A 149 29.17 -5.87 -2.58
N TYR A 150 27.89 -5.72 -2.91
CA TYR A 150 27.21 -6.41 -4.01
C TYR A 150 26.96 -5.55 -5.26
N ASP A 151 27.46 -4.31 -5.32
CA ASP A 151 27.23 -3.38 -6.44
C ASP A 151 27.50 -4.04 -7.79
N SER A 152 28.68 -4.66 -7.93
CA SER A 152 29.09 -5.30 -9.18
C SER A 152 28.17 -6.45 -9.62
N GLN A 153 27.64 -7.23 -8.67
CA GLN A 153 26.74 -8.34 -8.95
C GLN A 153 25.38 -7.79 -9.38
N VAL A 154 24.85 -6.81 -8.66
CA VAL A 154 23.56 -6.17 -8.98
C VAL A 154 23.62 -5.46 -10.33
N ASP A 155 24.71 -4.75 -10.62
CA ASP A 155 24.96 -4.10 -11.92
C ASP A 155 24.91 -5.12 -13.06
N ASN A 156 25.59 -6.26 -12.90
CA ASN A 156 25.60 -7.33 -13.89
C ASN A 156 24.21 -7.95 -14.10
N TRP A 157 23.44 -8.13 -13.03
CA TRP A 157 22.08 -8.66 -13.13
C TRP A 157 21.16 -7.72 -13.91
N ILE A 158 21.23 -6.43 -13.63
CA ILE A 158 20.43 -5.40 -14.32
C ILE A 158 20.86 -5.29 -15.78
N LEU A 159 22.17 -5.31 -16.06
CA LEU A 159 22.69 -5.29 -17.42
C LEU A 159 22.18 -6.48 -18.24
N LEU A 160 22.20 -7.68 -17.66
CA LEU A 160 21.67 -8.88 -18.31
C LEU A 160 20.17 -8.74 -18.57
N ALA A 161 19.38 -8.30 -17.59
CA ALA A 161 17.94 -8.07 -17.79
C ALA A 161 17.67 -7.11 -18.96
N ILE A 162 18.45 -6.04 -19.08
CA ILE A 162 18.33 -5.07 -20.17
C ILE A 162 18.77 -5.64 -21.53
N GLN A 163 19.85 -6.43 -21.57
CA GLN A 163 20.26 -7.15 -22.79
C GLN A 163 19.17 -8.10 -23.29
N HIS A 164 18.42 -8.70 -22.37
CA HIS A 164 17.26 -9.55 -22.65
C HIS A 164 15.94 -8.77 -22.80
N LYS A 165 16.02 -7.45 -23.02
CA LYS A 165 14.89 -6.54 -23.30
C LYS A 165 13.78 -6.60 -22.24
N VAL A 166 14.17 -6.56 -20.96
CA VAL A 166 13.21 -6.54 -19.84
C VAL A 166 12.14 -5.48 -20.00
N GLU A 167 10.88 -5.86 -19.76
CA GLU A 167 9.72 -4.96 -19.79
C GLU A 167 9.31 -4.48 -18.40
N ASP A 168 9.40 -5.34 -17.37
CA ASP A 168 9.06 -5.03 -15.98
C ASP A 168 10.29 -5.23 -15.08
N LEU A 169 10.87 -4.13 -14.60
CA LEU A 169 12.05 -4.12 -13.75
C LEU A 169 11.67 -3.65 -12.34
N ASP A 170 11.77 -4.54 -11.34
CA ASP A 170 11.41 -4.27 -9.94
C ASP A 170 12.61 -4.51 -9.01
N LEU A 171 13.22 -3.41 -8.54
CA LEU A 171 14.42 -3.43 -7.73
C LEU A 171 14.09 -2.94 -6.32
N ARG A 172 14.14 -3.87 -5.35
CA ARG A 172 13.81 -3.60 -3.95
C ARG A 172 14.99 -3.88 -3.04
N PHE A 173 15.69 -2.82 -2.67
CA PHE A 173 16.90 -2.91 -1.88
C PHE A 173 16.66 -2.44 -0.45
N HIS A 174 16.45 -3.38 0.47
CA HIS A 174 16.30 -3.06 1.88
C HIS A 174 17.68 -2.76 2.49
N LEU A 175 17.83 -1.63 3.17
CA LEU A 175 19.15 -1.08 3.48
C LEU A 175 19.77 -1.73 4.73
N CYS A 176 20.99 -2.25 4.57
CA CYS A 176 21.97 -2.36 5.66
C CYS A 176 23.06 -1.26 5.58
N SER A 177 23.13 -0.53 4.47
CA SER A 177 24.18 0.48 4.19
C SER A 177 23.61 1.66 3.37
N THR A 178 24.42 2.35 2.55
CA THR A 178 23.89 3.44 1.70
C THR A 178 23.00 2.91 0.58
N PRO A 179 22.09 3.72 0.03
CA PRO A 179 21.24 3.32 -1.09
C PRO A 179 22.04 2.95 -2.36
N TYR A 180 21.49 2.05 -3.17
CA TYR A 180 22.11 1.59 -4.41
C TYR A 180 22.04 2.66 -5.49
N LYS A 181 23.15 2.92 -6.19
CA LYS A 181 23.18 3.89 -7.28
C LYS A 181 22.72 3.22 -8.57
N LEU A 182 21.59 3.67 -9.12
CA LEU A 182 21.04 3.08 -10.32
C LEU A 182 21.96 3.32 -11.54
N PRO A 183 22.37 2.27 -12.28
CA PRO A 183 23.30 2.39 -13.40
C PRO A 183 22.75 3.22 -14.56
N HIS A 184 23.65 3.88 -15.30
CA HIS A 184 23.26 4.81 -16.37
C HIS A 184 22.48 4.15 -17.52
N HIS A 185 22.80 2.90 -17.84
CA HIS A 185 22.16 2.17 -18.93
C HIS A 185 20.66 1.92 -18.69
N VAL A 186 20.19 1.96 -17.44
CA VAL A 186 18.76 1.85 -17.10
C VAL A 186 17.95 3.04 -17.62
N TYR A 187 18.53 4.26 -17.63
CA TYR A 187 17.83 5.48 -18.09
C TYR A 187 17.59 5.49 -19.60
N HIS A 188 18.26 4.63 -20.36
CA HIS A 188 18.15 4.56 -21.82
C HIS A 188 17.58 3.22 -22.32
N ALA A 189 17.11 2.36 -21.43
CA ALA A 189 16.57 1.06 -21.81
C ALA A 189 15.20 1.23 -22.50
N PRO A 190 15.07 0.94 -23.81
CA PRO A 190 13.86 1.25 -24.57
C PRO A 190 12.74 0.23 -24.36
N SER A 191 13.03 -0.95 -23.80
CA SER A 191 12.05 -2.02 -23.57
C SER A 191 11.28 -1.86 -22.26
N ILE A 192 11.79 -1.09 -21.30
CA ILE A 192 11.19 -1.00 -19.96
C ILE A 192 9.85 -0.27 -20.06
N THR A 193 8.79 -0.97 -19.67
CA THR A 193 7.41 -0.48 -19.60
C THR A 193 6.96 -0.23 -18.16
N ASN A 194 7.51 -0.97 -17.20
CA ASN A 194 7.26 -0.82 -15.77
C ASN A 194 8.60 -0.76 -15.02
N LEU A 195 8.77 0.27 -14.19
CA LEU A 195 9.96 0.45 -13.37
C LEU A 195 9.54 0.69 -11.92
N SER A 196 9.97 -0.19 -11.02
CA SER A 196 9.75 -0.09 -9.58
C SER A 196 11.09 -0.06 -8.86
N LEU A 197 11.33 0.98 -8.07
CA LEU A 197 12.58 1.22 -7.38
C LEU A 197 12.32 1.49 -5.90
N LEU A 198 12.99 0.76 -5.01
CA LEU A 198 12.99 1.00 -3.57
C LEU A 198 14.42 1.20 -3.07
N ASN A 199 14.65 2.31 -2.34
CA ASN A 199 15.94 2.78 -1.84
C ASN A 199 17.05 2.81 -2.92
N CYS A 200 16.76 3.42 -4.07
CA CYS A 200 17.74 3.66 -5.12
C CYS A 200 18.12 5.15 -5.18
N ILE A 201 19.36 5.46 -5.56
CA ILE A 201 19.82 6.81 -5.90
C ILE A 201 19.68 6.98 -7.42
N LEU A 202 18.91 8.00 -7.81
CA LEU A 202 18.75 8.38 -9.21
C LEU A 202 19.87 9.38 -9.57
N GLY A 203 20.97 8.87 -10.13
CA GLY A 203 22.10 9.68 -10.62
C GLY A 203 21.81 10.30 -11.99
N LEU A 204 20.79 11.16 -12.08
CA LEU A 204 20.39 11.83 -13.31
C LEU A 204 21.39 12.93 -13.68
N ASN A 205 22.46 12.57 -14.38
CA ASN A 205 23.49 13.49 -14.86
C ASN A 205 23.35 13.81 -16.37
N GLY A 206 22.22 13.43 -16.99
CA GLY A 206 21.99 13.51 -18.43
C GLY A 206 20.53 13.23 -18.81
N ALA A 207 20.25 13.14 -20.11
CA ALA A 207 18.89 12.96 -20.61
C ALA A 207 18.35 11.55 -20.35
N VAL A 208 17.17 11.45 -19.73
CA VAL A 208 16.41 10.20 -19.60
C VAL A 208 15.75 9.87 -20.93
N ALA A 209 15.74 8.59 -21.33
CA ALA A 209 15.17 8.13 -22.61
C ALA A 209 14.32 6.87 -22.43
N TRP A 210 13.31 6.96 -21.56
CA TRP A 210 12.33 5.92 -21.29
C TRP A 210 11.15 5.95 -22.26
N ARG A 211 11.41 5.61 -23.52
CA ARG A 211 10.44 5.75 -24.63
C ARG A 211 9.19 4.87 -24.52
N SER A 212 9.26 3.79 -23.74
CA SER A 212 8.16 2.81 -23.59
C SER A 212 7.60 2.74 -22.17
N LEU A 213 8.12 3.55 -21.24
CA LEU A 213 7.76 3.46 -19.83
C LEU A 213 6.34 3.99 -19.60
N LYS A 214 5.45 3.11 -19.12
CA LYS A 214 4.05 3.41 -18.83
C LYS A 214 3.79 3.57 -17.34
N SER A 215 4.58 2.91 -16.49
CA SER A 215 4.41 2.91 -15.04
C SER A 215 5.75 3.10 -14.33
N LEU A 216 5.82 4.11 -13.46
CA LEU A 216 6.97 4.38 -12.61
C LEU A 216 6.53 4.39 -11.15
N SER A 217 7.18 3.59 -10.31
CA SER A 217 7.00 3.58 -8.87
C SER A 217 8.34 3.77 -8.17
N ILE A 218 8.50 4.88 -7.47
CA ILE A 218 9.71 5.20 -6.70
C ILE A 218 9.37 5.24 -5.20
N THR A 219 10.14 4.50 -4.41
CA THR A 219 9.94 4.36 -2.96
C THR A 219 11.23 4.66 -2.21
N LYS A 220 11.18 5.54 -1.20
CA LYS A 220 12.36 5.90 -0.39
C LYS A 220 13.54 6.39 -1.23
N VAL A 221 13.25 7.22 -2.22
CA VAL A 221 14.23 7.86 -3.11
C VAL A 221 14.38 9.33 -2.70
N ASP A 222 15.62 9.84 -2.72
CA ASP A 222 15.89 11.26 -2.59
C ASP A 222 15.57 11.97 -3.92
N LEU A 223 14.60 12.88 -3.90
CA LEU A 223 14.14 13.61 -5.07
C LEU A 223 14.61 15.07 -4.97
N ALA A 224 15.82 15.31 -5.45
CA ALA A 224 16.33 16.67 -5.64
C ALA A 224 15.47 17.46 -6.63
N GLU A 225 15.55 18.78 -6.56
CA GLU A 225 14.84 19.70 -7.46
C GLU A 225 15.12 19.37 -8.94
N GLY A 226 14.09 19.41 -9.78
CA GLY A 226 14.17 19.07 -11.21
C GLY A 226 14.23 17.55 -11.53
N THR A 227 14.44 16.66 -10.55
CA THR A 227 14.53 15.20 -10.79
C THR A 227 13.28 14.66 -11.49
N ILE A 228 12.09 15.04 -11.01
CA ILE A 228 10.82 14.61 -11.59
C ILE A 228 10.63 15.20 -13.01
N GLU A 229 11.01 16.45 -13.24
CA GLU A 229 10.91 17.08 -14.56
C GLU A 229 11.81 16.39 -15.60
N MET A 230 13.02 16.00 -15.21
CA MET A 230 13.91 15.20 -16.06
C MET A 230 13.33 13.81 -16.36
N ILE A 231 12.70 13.17 -15.37
CA ILE A 231 12.02 11.88 -15.56
C ILE A 231 10.85 12.03 -16.54
N LEU A 232 9.99 13.03 -16.34
CA LEU A 232 8.79 13.24 -17.15
C LEU A 232 9.13 13.62 -18.59
N SER A 233 10.13 14.48 -18.79
CA SER A 233 10.60 14.86 -20.14
C SER A 233 11.18 13.67 -20.92
N GLY A 234 11.81 12.72 -20.22
CA GLY A 234 12.35 11.50 -20.81
C GLY A 234 11.35 10.34 -20.96
N SER A 235 10.11 10.47 -20.48
CA SER A 235 9.12 9.39 -20.46
C SER A 235 7.77 9.80 -21.08
N PRO A 236 7.72 9.97 -22.42
CA PRO A 236 6.59 10.59 -23.13
C PRO A 236 5.29 9.76 -23.12
N VAL A 237 5.35 8.49 -22.72
CA VAL A 237 4.18 7.58 -22.67
C VAL A 237 3.84 7.13 -21.24
N LEU A 238 4.40 7.80 -20.23
CA LEU A 238 4.17 7.48 -18.83
C LEU A 238 2.73 7.77 -18.45
N GLU A 239 1.97 6.76 -18.01
CA GLU A 239 0.55 6.90 -17.64
C GLU A 239 0.35 6.90 -16.11
N PHE A 240 1.23 6.22 -15.38
CA PHE A 240 1.13 6.05 -13.93
C PHE A 240 2.44 6.45 -13.24
N LEU A 241 2.35 7.35 -12.26
CA LEU A 241 3.46 7.76 -11.41
C LEU A 241 3.10 7.56 -9.94
N LYS A 242 3.88 6.74 -9.24
CA LYS A 242 3.80 6.56 -7.79
C LYS A 242 5.07 7.06 -7.11
N ILE A 243 4.89 7.93 -6.12
CA ILE A 243 5.93 8.46 -5.26
C ILE A 243 5.59 8.06 -3.83
N ASN A 244 6.49 7.33 -3.17
CA ASN A 244 6.23 6.77 -1.84
C ASN A 244 7.42 6.99 -0.89
N ALA A 245 7.19 7.61 0.26
CA ALA A 245 8.25 7.85 1.26
C ALA A 245 9.52 8.50 0.70
N CYS A 246 9.36 9.34 -0.33
CA CYS A 246 10.46 10.08 -0.94
C CYS A 246 10.74 11.36 -0.14
N ARG A 247 12.01 11.75 -0.12
CA ARG A 247 12.53 12.87 0.69
C ARG A 247 12.84 14.07 -0.20
N ARG A 248 13.00 15.24 0.44
CA ARG A 248 13.43 16.52 -0.19
C ARG A 248 12.50 17.07 -1.28
N MET A 249 11.24 16.62 -1.30
CA MET A 249 10.19 17.20 -2.13
C MET A 249 9.56 18.40 -1.46
N LYS A 250 9.55 19.55 -2.15
CA LYS A 250 8.82 20.76 -1.73
C LYS A 250 7.72 21.13 -2.73
N ASN A 251 8.09 21.15 -4.01
CA ASN A 251 7.19 21.49 -5.11
C ASN A 251 7.18 20.33 -6.11
N LEU A 252 5.99 19.80 -6.39
CA LEU A 252 5.79 18.72 -7.35
C LEU A 252 4.99 19.24 -8.54
N THR A 253 5.68 19.60 -9.62
CA THR A 253 5.06 20.02 -10.86
C THR A 253 5.01 18.85 -11.85
N ILE A 254 3.80 18.39 -12.16
CA ILE A 254 3.55 17.35 -13.17
C ILE A 254 3.01 18.01 -14.44
N ASN A 255 3.94 18.48 -15.28
CA ASN A 255 3.63 19.03 -16.59
C ASN A 255 3.83 17.98 -17.69
N SER A 256 3.16 16.83 -17.55
CA SER A 256 3.13 15.79 -18.57
C SER A 256 1.68 15.54 -19.00
N THR A 257 1.46 15.49 -20.31
CA THR A 257 0.14 15.19 -20.89
C THR A 257 -0.15 13.69 -20.93
N SER A 258 0.86 12.84 -20.74
CA SER A 258 0.71 11.38 -20.75
C SER A 258 0.27 10.82 -19.40
N VAL A 259 0.70 11.46 -18.29
CA VAL A 259 0.46 10.96 -16.93
C VAL A 259 -1.00 11.16 -16.54
N LYS A 260 -1.73 10.05 -16.41
CA LYS A 260 -3.15 10.03 -16.07
C LYS A 260 -3.38 9.87 -14.57
N THR A 261 -2.51 9.10 -13.91
CA THR A 261 -2.66 8.74 -12.50
C THR A 261 -1.41 9.10 -11.70
N LEU A 262 -1.60 9.89 -10.65
CA LEU A 262 -0.57 10.24 -9.68
C LEU A 262 -0.92 9.66 -8.31
N VAL A 263 0.02 8.93 -7.71
CA VAL A 263 -0.09 8.40 -6.35
C VAL A 263 1.05 8.95 -5.50
N ILE A 264 0.69 9.66 -4.43
CA ILE A 264 1.60 10.19 -3.44
C ILE A 264 1.30 9.46 -2.13
N GLN A 265 2.33 8.84 -1.54
CA GLN A 265 2.16 8.01 -0.36
C GLN A 265 3.27 8.25 0.67
N ASN A 266 2.94 8.38 1.95
CA ASN A 266 3.93 8.45 3.04
C ASN A 266 5.02 9.54 2.84
N CYS A 267 4.73 10.63 2.13
CA CYS A 267 5.75 11.60 1.75
C CYS A 267 6.00 12.59 2.89
N ASP A 268 7.24 12.59 3.38
CA ASP A 268 7.72 13.49 4.42
C ASP A 268 8.67 14.52 3.83
N ALA A 269 8.39 15.79 4.10
CA ALA A 269 9.42 16.81 4.01
C ALA A 269 10.23 16.73 5.31
N GLU A 270 11.35 16.01 5.28
CA GLU A 270 12.06 15.47 6.46
C GLU A 270 12.27 16.44 7.63
N PHE A 271 12.23 17.76 7.44
CA PHE A 271 12.39 18.73 8.53
C PHE A 271 11.68 20.04 8.23
N SER A 272 10.46 20.01 7.68
CA SER A 272 9.80 21.28 7.36
C SER A 272 8.33 21.35 7.73
N ASP A 273 8.02 22.38 8.50
CA ASP A 273 6.75 23.10 8.63
C ASP A 273 6.12 23.55 7.28
N LEU A 274 6.54 23.00 6.14
CA LEU A 274 6.13 23.43 4.82
C LEU A 274 5.00 22.55 4.28
N LEU A 275 4.21 23.18 3.41
CA LEU A 275 3.12 22.58 2.66
C LEU A 275 3.70 21.94 1.39
N LEU A 276 3.25 20.73 1.03
CA LEU A 276 3.65 20.13 -0.25
C LEU A 276 2.75 20.68 -1.36
N GLU A 277 3.33 21.47 -2.26
CA GLU A 277 2.62 22.01 -3.42
C GLU A 277 2.62 20.99 -4.56
N ILE A 278 1.45 20.65 -5.08
CA ILE A 278 1.26 19.71 -6.18
C ILE A 278 0.54 20.43 -7.32
N SER A 279 1.26 20.68 -8.41
CA SER A 279 0.72 21.24 -9.65
C SER A 279 0.50 20.13 -10.67
N ALA A 280 -0.76 19.90 -11.06
CA ALA A 280 -1.13 18.70 -11.82
C ALA A 280 -2.22 18.98 -12.88
N GLN A 281 -1.82 19.65 -13.98
CA GLN A 281 -2.75 20.18 -14.99
C GLN A 281 -3.52 19.12 -15.78
N TYR A 282 -2.88 18.00 -16.14
CA TYR A 282 -3.46 17.00 -17.06
C TYR A 282 -3.84 15.69 -16.38
N ILE A 283 -3.61 15.58 -15.06
CA ILE A 283 -3.87 14.36 -14.30
C ILE A 283 -5.38 14.14 -14.17
N GLN A 284 -5.80 12.89 -14.32
CA GLN A 284 -7.20 12.47 -14.22
C GLN A 284 -7.52 11.83 -12.87
N SER A 285 -6.56 11.12 -12.27
CA SER A 285 -6.70 10.47 -10.98
C SER A 285 -5.57 10.83 -10.02
N LEU A 286 -5.93 11.37 -8.84
CA LEU A 286 -4.97 11.74 -7.79
C LEU A 286 -5.22 10.94 -6.52
N HIS A 287 -4.20 10.23 -6.03
CA HIS A 287 -4.26 9.53 -4.74
C HIS A 287 -3.23 10.12 -3.77
N ILE A 288 -3.68 10.58 -2.61
CA ILE A 288 -2.84 11.03 -1.48
C ILE A 288 -3.09 10.10 -0.31
N LEU A 289 -2.08 9.32 0.07
CA LEU A 289 -2.22 8.16 0.97
C LEU A 289 -1.18 8.15 2.11
N GLY A 290 -1.51 7.51 3.23
CA GLY A 290 -0.54 7.18 4.28
C GLY A 290 -0.25 8.31 5.26
N THR A 291 0.91 8.33 5.90
CA THR A 291 1.24 9.36 6.90
C THR A 291 1.99 10.53 6.27
N THR A 292 1.79 11.74 6.76
CA THR A 292 2.64 12.88 6.41
C THR A 292 2.92 13.72 7.64
N HIS A 293 4.21 14.00 7.86
CA HIS A 293 4.64 14.99 8.85
C HIS A 293 4.68 16.42 8.29
N SER A 294 4.27 16.63 7.03
CA SER A 294 4.09 17.97 6.45
C SER A 294 2.87 18.68 7.04
N ARG A 295 2.79 20.02 6.88
CA ARG A 295 1.58 20.79 7.26
C ARG A 295 0.36 20.42 6.41
N GLY A 296 0.53 19.65 5.35
CA GLY A 296 -0.54 19.21 4.45
C GLY A 296 -0.18 19.39 2.98
N PHE A 297 -1.19 19.36 2.13
CA PHE A 297 -1.06 19.42 0.68
C PHE A 297 -1.78 20.63 0.12
N GLN A 298 -1.15 21.32 -0.83
CA GLN A 298 -1.81 22.32 -1.66
C GLN A 298 -1.85 21.85 -3.10
N LEU A 299 -3.06 21.79 -3.64
CA LEU A 299 -3.27 21.44 -5.03
C LEU A 299 -3.37 22.71 -5.87
N ILE A 300 -2.61 22.74 -6.95
CA ILE A 300 -2.52 23.85 -7.90
C ILE A 300 -2.87 23.30 -9.29
N ASN A 301 -3.68 24.05 -10.05
CA ASN A 301 -4.03 23.69 -11.43
C ASN A 301 -4.58 22.27 -11.61
N VAL A 302 -5.50 21.81 -10.76
CA VAL A 302 -6.01 20.43 -10.79
C VAL A 302 -7.35 20.26 -11.52
N SER A 303 -7.67 21.15 -12.45
CA SER A 303 -8.99 21.20 -13.12
C SER A 303 -9.34 19.97 -13.95
N SER A 304 -8.35 19.17 -14.38
CA SER A 304 -8.56 17.94 -15.17
C SER A 304 -8.92 16.70 -14.33
N LEU A 305 -8.84 16.78 -12.99
CA LEU A 305 -9.14 15.64 -12.12
C LEU A 305 -10.58 15.16 -12.28
N VAL A 306 -10.73 13.85 -12.49
CA VAL A 306 -12.00 13.13 -12.54
C VAL A 306 -12.22 12.34 -11.26
N THR A 307 -11.14 11.78 -10.70
CA THR A 307 -11.17 10.96 -9.49
C THR A 307 -10.10 11.42 -8.49
N ALA A 308 -10.44 11.40 -7.20
CA ALA A 308 -9.50 11.73 -6.13
C ALA A 308 -9.65 10.78 -4.95
N LYS A 309 -8.54 10.27 -4.41
CA LYS A 309 -8.52 9.45 -3.20
C LYS A 309 -7.61 10.08 -2.15
N ILE A 310 -8.21 10.57 -1.07
CA ILE A 310 -7.53 11.25 0.02
C ILE A 310 -7.70 10.39 1.27
N ASN A 311 -6.65 9.65 1.63
CA ASN A 311 -6.62 8.83 2.84
C ASN A 311 -5.24 8.94 3.47
N TYR A 312 -4.98 10.11 4.07
CA TYR A 312 -3.74 10.38 4.77
C TYR A 312 -3.99 10.81 6.22
N TYR A 313 -2.97 10.64 7.05
CA TYR A 313 -2.93 11.13 8.43
C TYR A 313 -1.85 12.21 8.57
N SER A 314 -2.14 13.28 9.31
CA SER A 314 -1.19 14.36 9.58
C SER A 314 -1.38 14.87 11.01
N ASP A 315 -0.27 15.24 11.64
CA ASP A 315 -0.26 15.88 12.96
C ASP A 315 -0.66 17.38 12.89
N ALA A 316 -0.80 17.93 11.67
CA ALA A 316 -1.13 19.34 11.45
C ALA A 316 -2.63 19.65 11.61
N LEU A 317 -2.94 20.92 11.92
CA LEU A 317 -4.29 21.43 12.18
C LEU A 317 -5.25 21.31 10.98
N CYS A 318 -6.55 21.28 11.27
CA CYS A 318 -7.68 21.06 10.35
C CYS A 318 -7.74 21.95 9.09
N HIS A 319 -7.03 23.09 9.06
CA HIS A 319 -7.14 24.09 7.98
C HIS A 319 -6.68 23.57 6.61
N CYS A 320 -5.61 22.78 6.57
CA CYS A 320 -5.05 22.28 5.31
C CYS A 320 -5.96 21.24 4.64
N ALA A 321 -6.70 20.46 5.43
CA ALA A 321 -7.69 19.51 4.89
C ALA A 321 -8.86 20.23 4.20
N LYS A 322 -9.30 21.38 4.73
CA LYS A 322 -10.37 22.20 4.11
C LYS A 322 -9.93 22.71 2.74
N GLN A 323 -8.77 23.37 2.66
CA GLN A 323 -8.25 23.90 1.40
C GLN A 323 -8.05 22.80 0.34
N LEU A 324 -7.57 21.63 0.77
CA LEU A 324 -7.44 20.47 -0.10
C LEU A 324 -8.80 20.03 -0.67
N LEU A 325 -9.83 19.91 0.16
CA LEU A 325 -11.16 19.49 -0.30
C LEU A 325 -11.85 20.55 -1.16
N GLU A 326 -11.66 21.84 -0.86
CA GLU A 326 -12.13 22.95 -1.72
C GLU A 326 -11.52 22.87 -3.12
N SER A 327 -10.26 22.49 -3.25
CA SER A 327 -9.61 22.30 -4.56
C SER A 327 -10.14 21.09 -5.36
N LEU A 328 -10.96 20.22 -4.75
CA LEU A 328 -11.48 18.99 -5.33
C LEU A 328 -13.01 19.04 -5.59
N HIS A 329 -13.64 20.21 -5.47
CA HIS A 329 -15.10 20.35 -5.62
C HIS A 329 -15.65 19.93 -7.00
N HIS A 330 -14.83 19.98 -8.06
CA HIS A 330 -15.21 19.68 -9.45
C HIS A 330 -15.13 18.19 -9.82
N VAL A 331 -14.47 17.38 -9.00
CA VAL A 331 -14.20 15.96 -9.24
C VAL A 331 -15.52 15.15 -9.32
N LYS A 332 -15.55 14.04 -10.08
CA LYS A 332 -16.76 13.19 -10.18
C LYS A 332 -16.82 12.11 -9.09
N GLU A 333 -15.69 11.51 -8.77
CA GLU A 333 -15.56 10.46 -7.75
C GLU A 333 -14.52 10.86 -6.71
N ILE A 334 -14.93 10.91 -5.45
CA ILE A 334 -14.02 11.20 -4.34
C ILE A 334 -14.04 10.06 -3.32
N ASN A 335 -12.85 9.66 -2.87
CA ASN A 335 -12.65 8.67 -1.84
C ASN A 335 -11.95 9.31 -0.64
N LEU A 336 -12.60 9.30 0.52
CA LEU A 336 -12.11 9.93 1.74
C LEU A 336 -11.82 8.89 2.82
N GLY A 337 -10.64 9.00 3.43
CA GLY A 337 -10.21 8.21 4.57
C GLY A 337 -10.75 8.72 5.91
N PRO A 338 -10.55 7.95 7.00
CA PRO A 338 -11.09 8.26 8.31
C PRO A 338 -10.68 9.64 8.82
N TYR A 339 -9.40 10.00 8.69
CA TYR A 339 -8.87 11.30 9.13
C TYR A 339 -9.59 12.49 8.45
N CYS A 340 -9.91 12.38 7.15
CA CYS A 340 -10.67 13.44 6.45
C CYS A 340 -12.08 13.61 7.03
N ILE A 341 -12.76 12.51 7.38
CA ILE A 341 -14.08 12.54 8.02
C ILE A 341 -13.98 13.22 9.40
N GLN A 342 -12.91 12.93 10.15
CA GLN A 342 -12.67 13.55 11.44
C GLN A 342 -12.39 15.06 11.34
N MET A 343 -11.55 15.49 10.39
CA MET A 343 -11.22 16.91 10.22
C MET A 343 -12.41 17.78 9.82
N LEU A 344 -13.35 17.22 9.04
CA LEU A 344 -14.59 17.89 8.66
C LEU A 344 -15.53 18.21 9.83
N SER A 345 -15.22 17.74 11.05
CA SER A 345 -16.07 17.85 12.24
C SER A 345 -15.65 18.91 13.25
N MET A 346 -14.42 19.44 13.15
CA MET A 346 -13.81 20.28 14.18
C MET A 346 -14.30 21.73 14.06
N GLY A 347 -15.48 22.00 14.65
CA GLY A 347 -15.86 23.24 15.36
C GLY A 347 -15.90 24.61 14.63
N GLU A 348 -15.06 24.89 13.63
CA GLU A 348 -14.91 26.23 13.02
C GLU A 348 -15.26 26.27 11.52
N ILE A 349 -15.91 25.23 10.99
CA ILE A 349 -16.55 25.29 9.66
C ILE A 349 -17.97 25.85 9.83
N ILE A 350 -18.08 27.08 10.36
CA ILE A 350 -19.35 27.82 10.47
C ILE A 350 -19.87 28.21 9.08
N CYS A 351 -19.01 28.24 8.08
CA CYS A 351 -19.43 28.30 6.68
C CYS A 351 -18.45 27.45 5.89
N TRP A 352 -18.88 26.29 5.39
CA TRP A 352 -18.33 25.80 4.13
C TRP A 352 -18.83 26.79 3.09
N PRO A 353 -17.96 27.63 2.46
CA PRO A 353 -18.40 28.33 1.28
C PRO A 353 -18.63 27.23 0.25
N THR A 354 -19.89 27.02 -0.08
CA THR A 354 -20.32 26.55 -1.38
C THR A 354 -19.31 27.02 -2.45
N PRO A 355 -18.80 26.08 -3.25
CA PRO A 355 -19.67 25.52 -4.26
C PRO A 355 -20.30 24.19 -3.81
N PRO A 356 -21.55 23.92 -4.25
CA PRO A 356 -22.06 22.56 -4.18
C PRO A 356 -21.11 21.66 -4.94
N THR A 357 -20.62 20.62 -4.27
CA THR A 357 -19.72 19.65 -4.88
C THR A 357 -20.40 19.02 -6.10
N ARG A 358 -19.62 18.80 -7.16
CA ARG A 358 -20.07 18.08 -8.37
C ARG A 358 -19.86 16.57 -8.24
N TRP A 359 -19.56 16.11 -7.02
CA TRP A 359 -19.33 14.71 -6.71
C TRP A 359 -20.59 13.90 -7.03
N LYS A 360 -20.41 12.89 -7.87
CA LYS A 360 -21.45 11.90 -8.20
C LYS A 360 -21.26 10.63 -7.40
N SER A 361 -20.02 10.27 -7.11
CA SER A 361 -19.68 9.11 -6.30
C SER A 361 -18.82 9.54 -5.11
N LEU A 362 -19.26 9.14 -3.91
CA LEU A 362 -18.54 9.35 -2.66
C LEU A 362 -18.22 7.98 -2.05
N VAL A 363 -16.93 7.71 -1.86
CA VAL A 363 -16.43 6.54 -1.14
C VAL A 363 -15.87 6.99 0.19
N LEU A 364 -16.36 6.46 1.29
CA LEU A 364 -15.90 6.77 2.64
C LEU A 364 -15.26 5.53 3.23
N THR A 365 -14.13 5.71 3.90
CA THR A 365 -13.54 4.70 4.78
C THR A 365 -13.67 5.21 6.21
N ALA A 366 -14.41 4.51 7.06
CA ALA A 366 -14.82 4.99 8.37
C ALA A 366 -14.90 3.85 9.40
N HIS A 367 -14.81 4.16 10.68
CA HIS A 367 -15.01 3.23 11.79
C HIS A 367 -16.49 2.92 12.02
N LEU A 368 -17.36 3.88 11.67
CA LEU A 368 -18.82 3.81 11.88
C LEU A 368 -19.20 3.67 13.36
N ASP A 369 -18.54 4.46 14.19
CA ASP A 369 -18.85 4.67 15.60
C ASP A 369 -19.77 5.90 15.79
N GLU A 370 -20.03 6.24 17.06
CA GLU A 370 -20.84 7.39 17.45
C GLU A 370 -20.20 8.73 17.04
N VAL A 371 -18.90 8.73 16.74
CA VAL A 371 -18.15 9.91 16.35
C VAL A 371 -18.26 10.14 14.83
N ASP A 372 -18.09 9.10 14.02
CA ASP A 372 -18.13 9.18 12.56
C ASP A 372 -19.54 9.47 12.02
N THR A 373 -20.57 8.88 12.61
CA THR A 373 -21.93 8.89 12.05
C THR A 373 -22.51 10.30 11.87
N PRO A 374 -22.50 11.19 12.88
CA PRO A 374 -22.93 12.58 12.72
C PRO A 374 -22.11 13.36 11.68
N ARG A 375 -20.83 13.01 11.51
CA ARG A 375 -19.90 13.67 10.58
C ARG A 375 -20.20 13.30 9.14
N ILE A 376 -20.49 12.01 8.90
CA ILE A 376 -20.93 11.49 7.61
C ILE A 376 -22.25 12.15 7.21
N PHE A 377 -23.22 12.31 8.14
CA PHE A 377 -24.45 13.04 7.84
C PHE A 377 -24.17 14.43 7.31
N ARG A 378 -23.41 15.25 8.05
CA ARG A 378 -23.06 16.62 7.62
C ARG A 378 -22.39 16.66 6.25
N LEU A 379 -21.50 15.72 5.96
CA LEU A 379 -20.85 15.61 4.66
C LEU A 379 -21.85 15.36 3.51
N LEU A 380 -22.81 14.46 3.73
CA LEU A 380 -23.88 14.18 2.77
C LEU A 380 -24.80 15.39 2.57
N LEU A 381 -25.10 16.14 3.64
CA LEU A 381 -25.91 17.36 3.56
C LEU A 381 -25.26 18.42 2.66
N ASN A 382 -23.93 18.53 2.71
CA ASN A 382 -23.17 19.49 1.92
C ASN A 382 -22.89 19.02 0.48
N SER A 383 -23.36 17.82 0.10
CA SER A 383 -23.05 17.19 -1.18
C SER A 383 -24.32 16.73 -1.92
N PRO A 384 -25.19 17.66 -2.36
CA PRO A 384 -26.51 17.35 -2.91
C PRO A 384 -26.48 16.62 -4.27
N SER A 385 -25.32 16.60 -4.94
CA SER A 385 -25.15 15.99 -6.26
C SER A 385 -24.88 14.49 -6.24
N ILE A 386 -24.65 13.89 -5.06
CA ILE A 386 -24.23 12.50 -4.93
C ILE A 386 -25.32 11.55 -5.46
N GLU A 387 -24.90 10.65 -6.34
CA GLU A 387 -25.73 9.58 -6.91
C GLU A 387 -25.39 8.22 -6.28
N THR A 388 -24.12 8.01 -5.89
CA THR A 388 -23.63 6.76 -5.29
C THR A 388 -22.81 7.03 -4.03
N LEU A 389 -23.17 6.37 -2.93
CA LEU A 389 -22.42 6.37 -1.68
C LEU A 389 -21.87 4.96 -1.41
N ILE A 390 -20.57 4.84 -1.19
CA ILE A 390 -19.93 3.60 -0.73
C ILE A 390 -19.29 3.87 0.63
N VAL A 391 -19.64 3.08 1.64
CA VAL A 391 -19.10 3.18 2.99
C VAL A 391 -18.35 1.89 3.30
N ASN A 392 -17.04 2.00 3.44
CA ASN A 392 -16.14 0.90 3.78
C ASN A 392 -15.81 0.99 5.27
N ARG A 393 -16.22 -0.02 6.03
CA ARG A 393 -15.86 -0.11 7.44
C ARG A 393 -14.38 -0.45 7.58
N THR A 394 -13.63 0.33 8.36
CA THR A 394 -12.26 0.01 8.76
C THR A 394 -12.18 -0.34 10.24
N ARG A 395 -11.16 -1.13 10.61
CA ARG A 395 -10.78 -1.44 11.99
C ARG A 395 -9.47 -0.74 12.39
N ASP A 396 -8.85 0.02 11.50
CA ASP A 396 -7.53 0.63 11.72
C ASP A 396 -7.63 1.77 12.74
N GLY A 397 -7.21 1.53 14.00
CA GLY A 397 -7.40 2.37 15.20
C GLY A 397 -6.82 3.80 15.22
N CYS A 398 -6.89 4.54 14.12
CA CYS A 398 -6.46 5.93 14.04
C CYS A 398 -7.30 6.89 14.92
N SER A 399 -8.43 6.42 15.46
CA SER A 399 -9.25 7.12 16.46
C SER A 399 -8.46 7.54 17.70
N ASP A 400 -7.43 6.77 18.09
CA ASP A 400 -6.72 6.97 19.35
C ASP A 400 -5.65 8.09 19.32
N LEU A 401 -5.18 8.50 18.13
CA LEU A 401 -4.08 9.46 18.03
C LEU A 401 -4.49 10.92 18.28
N LEU A 402 -5.76 11.28 18.04
CA LEU A 402 -6.28 12.63 18.31
C LEU A 402 -6.92 12.78 19.70
N LEU A 403 -7.26 11.67 20.37
CA LEU A 403 -7.69 11.69 21.78
C LEU A 403 -6.57 12.14 22.74
N ASN A 404 -5.31 12.11 22.27
CA ASN A 404 -4.14 12.57 23.03
C ASN A 404 -3.70 14.02 22.70
N SER A 405 -4.39 14.70 21.79
CA SER A 405 -4.21 16.15 21.62
C SER A 405 -5.20 16.88 22.52
N ASP A 406 -4.74 17.89 23.26
CA ASP A 406 -5.54 18.76 24.16
C ASP A 406 -6.60 19.61 23.41
N VAL A 407 -7.19 19.08 22.34
CA VAL A 407 -8.32 19.70 21.69
C VAL A 407 -9.55 19.34 22.52
N PRO A 408 -10.28 20.33 23.07
CA PRO A 408 -11.45 20.04 23.87
C PRO A 408 -12.39 19.15 23.09
N ALA A 409 -13.09 18.25 23.78
CA ALA A 409 -14.15 17.41 23.23
C ALA A 409 -15.35 18.26 22.75
N VAL A 410 -15.13 19.16 21.78
CA VAL A 410 -16.15 19.97 21.10
C VAL A 410 -17.08 19.05 20.28
N GLY A 411 -16.69 17.79 20.07
CA GLY A 411 -17.48 16.75 19.40
C GLY A 411 -18.74 16.29 20.15
N ILE A 412 -18.90 16.60 21.44
CA ILE A 412 -20.07 16.15 22.23
C ILE A 412 -21.20 17.21 22.24
N LEU A 413 -20.94 18.45 21.82
CA LEU A 413 -21.89 19.56 21.98
C LEU A 413 -22.89 19.77 20.83
N PHE A 414 -22.71 19.08 19.70
CA PHE A 414 -23.70 19.15 18.62
C PHE A 414 -24.51 17.88 18.58
N GLY A 415 -25.61 17.87 19.36
CA GLY A 415 -26.66 16.88 19.19
C GLY A 415 -27.06 16.74 17.72
N PHE A 416 -27.54 15.53 17.36
CA PHE A 416 -28.09 15.25 16.04
C PHE A 416 -28.91 16.43 15.57
N PRO A 417 -28.55 17.08 14.45
CA PRO A 417 -29.41 18.12 13.95
C PRO A 417 -30.70 17.38 13.60
N LYS A 418 -31.81 17.68 14.32
CA LYS A 418 -33.16 17.25 13.95
C LYS A 418 -33.47 17.97 12.64
N VAL A 419 -32.93 17.47 11.54
CA VAL A 419 -33.10 18.11 10.24
C VAL A 419 -34.31 17.51 9.56
N SER A 420 -35.48 17.98 10.00
CA SER A 420 -36.69 17.86 9.22
C SER A 420 -36.57 18.72 7.96
N GLY A 421 -36.87 18.13 6.79
CA GLY A 421 -36.91 18.87 5.51
C GLY A 421 -35.70 18.68 4.59
N ILE A 422 -34.79 17.76 4.91
CA ILE A 422 -33.67 17.42 4.03
C ILE A 422 -34.08 16.25 3.11
N THR A 423 -33.72 16.34 1.84
CA THR A 423 -33.91 15.23 0.91
C THR A 423 -32.65 15.00 0.10
N LEU A 424 -32.11 13.80 0.18
CA LEU A 424 -31.01 13.31 -0.65
C LEU A 424 -31.57 12.97 -2.04
N LEU A 425 -31.97 14.02 -2.78
CA LEU A 425 -32.80 13.92 -3.99
C LEU A 425 -32.16 13.14 -5.14
N ARG A 426 -30.85 12.95 -5.13
CA ARG A 426 -30.12 12.29 -6.23
C ARG A 426 -29.51 10.94 -5.85
N LEU A 427 -29.56 10.57 -4.58
CA LEU A 427 -28.87 9.37 -4.09
C LEU A 427 -29.62 8.12 -4.53
N LYS A 428 -29.04 7.36 -5.46
CA LYS A 428 -29.63 6.15 -6.05
C LYS A 428 -29.09 4.86 -5.47
N THR A 429 -27.80 4.82 -5.19
CA THR A 429 -27.14 3.60 -4.71
C THR A 429 -26.34 3.87 -3.45
N VAL A 430 -26.57 3.07 -2.43
CA VAL A 430 -25.77 3.04 -1.21
C VAL A 430 -25.18 1.65 -1.06
N LYS A 431 -23.89 1.55 -0.74
CA LYS A 431 -23.19 0.29 -0.52
C LYS A 431 -22.39 0.34 0.76
N PHE A 432 -22.65 -0.56 1.69
CA PHE A 432 -21.84 -0.81 2.87
C PHE A 432 -20.93 -2.01 2.64
N THR A 433 -19.65 -1.91 3.01
CA THR A 433 -18.69 -3.02 2.96
C THR A 433 -17.94 -3.17 4.29
N GLY A 434 -17.36 -4.35 4.51
CA GLY A 434 -16.64 -4.66 5.75
C GLY A 434 -17.59 -4.98 6.93
N TYR A 435 -18.78 -5.51 6.63
CA TYR A 435 -19.75 -5.88 7.65
C TYR A 435 -19.26 -7.11 8.46
N PRO A 436 -19.10 -6.98 9.80
CA PRO A 436 -18.56 -8.05 10.62
C PRO A 436 -19.55 -9.19 10.87
N GLY A 437 -20.86 -8.99 10.65
CA GLY A 437 -21.89 -10.02 10.76
C GLY A 437 -22.17 -10.50 12.19
N ASP A 438 -21.17 -11.05 12.87
CA ASP A 438 -21.31 -11.74 14.15
C ASP A 438 -21.60 -10.80 15.34
N ILE A 439 -21.39 -9.50 15.18
CA ILE A 439 -21.59 -8.46 16.21
C ILE A 439 -22.88 -7.63 15.94
N GLY A 440 -23.58 -7.92 14.83
CA GLY A 440 -24.74 -7.15 14.37
C GLY A 440 -24.40 -5.76 13.80
N LEU A 441 -25.42 -5.07 13.28
CA LEU A 441 -25.33 -3.66 12.91
C LEU A 441 -25.21 -2.84 14.19
N GLY A 442 -23.99 -2.41 14.54
CA GLY A 442 -23.79 -1.47 15.65
C GLY A 442 -24.71 -0.25 15.54
N ALA A 443 -25.15 0.29 16.67
CA ALA A 443 -26.20 1.32 16.74
C ALA A 443 -25.98 2.50 15.78
N SER A 444 -24.76 3.02 15.71
CA SER A 444 -24.40 4.15 14.83
C SER A 444 -24.50 3.79 13.34
N THR A 445 -24.17 2.55 12.96
CA THR A 445 -24.35 2.09 11.57
C THR A 445 -25.83 1.96 11.22
N LEU A 446 -26.65 1.43 12.13
CA LEU A 446 -28.09 1.33 11.93
C LEU A 446 -28.73 2.71 11.81
N GLU A 447 -28.31 3.67 12.64
CA GLU A 447 -28.76 5.06 12.58
C GLU A 447 -28.41 5.73 11.25
N LEU A 448 -27.20 5.51 10.74
CA LEU A 448 -26.80 5.98 9.41
C LEU A 448 -27.70 5.41 8.32
N ILE A 449 -28.01 4.11 8.37
CA ILE A 449 -28.88 3.45 7.41
C ILE A 449 -30.32 3.99 7.49
N LEU A 450 -30.85 4.15 8.70
CA LEU A 450 -32.18 4.72 8.95
C LEU A 450 -32.31 6.11 8.32
N PHE A 451 -31.37 6.99 8.63
CA PHE A 451 -31.34 8.33 8.04
C PHE A 451 -31.32 8.29 6.51
N LEU A 452 -30.50 7.42 5.90
CA LEU A 452 -30.44 7.29 4.45
C LEU A 452 -31.76 6.82 3.86
N LEU A 453 -32.40 5.81 4.47
CA LEU A 453 -33.70 5.28 4.02
C LEU A 453 -34.83 6.30 4.15
N GLU A 454 -34.82 7.11 5.22
CA GLU A 454 -35.85 8.13 5.48
C GLU A 454 -35.68 9.40 4.62
N ASN A 455 -34.48 9.69 4.15
CA ASN A 455 -34.19 10.97 3.46
C ASN A 455 -33.85 10.82 1.96
N ALA A 456 -33.57 9.61 1.46
CA ALA A 456 -33.26 9.38 0.04
C ALA A 456 -34.49 8.89 -0.74
N SER A 457 -35.28 9.82 -1.27
CA SER A 457 -36.51 9.52 -2.03
C SER A 457 -36.26 8.90 -3.42
N THR A 458 -35.04 9.01 -3.96
CA THR A 458 -34.65 8.41 -5.25
C THR A 458 -33.79 7.16 -5.09
N LEU A 459 -33.66 6.62 -3.88
CA LEU A 459 -32.86 5.44 -3.61
C LEU A 459 -33.42 4.22 -4.35
N GLU A 460 -32.59 3.58 -5.15
CA GLU A 460 -32.90 2.36 -5.88
C GLU A 460 -32.35 1.13 -5.14
N LYS A 461 -31.14 1.22 -4.60
CA LYS A 461 -30.44 0.07 -4.00
C LYS A 461 -29.66 0.46 -2.75
N LEU A 462 -29.90 -0.28 -1.66
CA LEU A 462 -29.06 -0.33 -0.47
C LEU A 462 -28.39 -1.71 -0.43
N ILE A 463 -27.08 -1.76 -0.65
CA ILE A 463 -26.32 -3.01 -0.74
C ILE A 463 -25.48 -3.17 0.53
N ILE A 464 -25.63 -4.29 1.23
CA ILE A 464 -24.80 -4.65 2.38
C ILE A 464 -23.92 -5.82 1.99
N VAL A 465 -22.61 -5.58 1.94
CA VAL A 465 -21.62 -6.63 1.64
C VAL A 465 -21.15 -7.26 2.95
N VAL A 466 -21.47 -8.54 3.08
CA VAL A 466 -21.31 -9.35 4.26
C VAL A 466 -20.12 -10.29 4.11
N SER A 467 -19.33 -10.43 5.17
CA SER A 467 -18.18 -11.34 5.21
C SER A 467 -18.61 -12.81 5.07
N PRO A 468 -17.83 -13.68 4.40
CA PRO A 468 -18.20 -15.09 4.25
C PRO A 468 -18.34 -15.77 5.61
N GLY A 469 -19.37 -16.62 5.76
CA GLY A 469 -19.59 -17.42 6.97
C GLY A 469 -20.34 -16.73 8.11
N THR A 470 -20.64 -15.43 7.98
CA THR A 470 -21.37 -14.70 9.02
C THR A 470 -22.89 -14.87 8.88
N ASP A 471 -23.59 -14.98 10.02
CA ASP A 471 -25.06 -14.98 10.07
C ASP A 471 -25.57 -13.54 10.22
N TYR A 472 -26.36 -13.10 9.24
CA TYR A 472 -26.90 -11.74 9.17
C TYR A 472 -28.44 -11.72 9.13
N ARG A 473 -29.11 -12.87 9.36
CA ARG A 473 -30.57 -12.99 9.21
C ARG A 473 -31.35 -12.00 10.08
N ARG A 474 -30.91 -11.81 11.33
CA ARG A 474 -31.55 -10.88 12.26
C ARG A 474 -31.47 -9.44 11.78
N ASP A 475 -30.30 -9.03 11.29
CA ASP A 475 -30.07 -7.69 10.75
C ASP A 475 -30.82 -7.49 9.44
N GLU A 476 -30.90 -8.52 8.60
CA GLU A 476 -31.69 -8.53 7.37
C GLU A 476 -33.18 -8.34 7.65
N GLU A 477 -33.77 -9.12 8.57
CA GLU A 477 -35.15 -8.94 9.00
C GLU A 477 -35.39 -7.53 9.58
N THR A 478 -34.45 -7.02 10.38
CA THR A 478 -34.56 -5.68 10.96
C THR A 478 -34.57 -4.60 9.87
N LEU A 479 -33.60 -4.65 8.94
CA LEU A 479 -33.46 -3.66 7.89
C LEU A 479 -34.59 -3.71 6.86
N LEU A 480 -35.09 -4.90 6.53
CA LEU A 480 -36.21 -5.06 5.60
C LEU A 480 -37.50 -4.42 6.11
N ASN A 481 -37.70 -4.36 7.43
CA ASN A 481 -38.87 -3.79 8.08
C ASN A 481 -38.79 -2.26 8.31
N LEU A 482 -37.67 -1.62 7.97
CA LEU A 482 -37.50 -0.17 8.16
C LEU A 482 -38.35 0.66 7.18
N PRO A 483 -38.84 1.83 7.61
CA PRO A 483 -39.53 2.76 6.72
C PRO A 483 -38.59 3.28 5.64
N ARG A 484 -39.13 3.52 4.45
CA ARG A 484 -38.37 3.98 3.27
C ARG A 484 -39.09 5.15 2.63
N ALA A 485 -38.36 6.23 2.33
CA ALA A 485 -38.88 7.35 1.56
C ALA A 485 -39.03 7.01 0.07
N SER A 486 -38.15 6.15 -0.46
CA SER A 486 -38.26 5.62 -1.81
C SER A 486 -39.06 4.32 -1.82
N PRO A 487 -40.17 4.23 -2.58
CA PRO A 487 -40.92 2.98 -2.74
C PRO A 487 -40.19 1.94 -3.60
N HIS A 488 -39.14 2.35 -4.32
CA HIS A 488 -38.34 1.50 -5.20
C HIS A 488 -37.03 1.02 -4.58
N ALA A 489 -36.72 1.46 -3.35
CA ALA A 489 -35.48 1.08 -2.69
C ALA A 489 -35.47 -0.41 -2.34
N GLU A 490 -34.58 -1.16 -2.97
CA GLU A 490 -34.29 -2.57 -2.67
C GLU A 490 -33.13 -2.67 -1.68
N ILE A 491 -33.30 -3.45 -0.61
CA ILE A 491 -32.23 -3.77 0.34
C ILE A 491 -31.66 -5.14 -0.04
N ILE A 492 -30.38 -5.18 -0.38
CA ILE A 492 -29.72 -6.36 -0.95
C ILE A 492 -28.52 -6.75 -0.09
N PHE A 493 -28.53 -7.98 0.43
CA PHE A 493 -27.36 -8.57 1.09
C PHE A 493 -26.54 -9.37 0.08
N ARG A 494 -25.23 -9.15 0.05
CA ARG A 494 -24.30 -9.88 -0.81
C ARG A 494 -23.15 -10.43 0.00
N ARG A 495 -22.81 -11.70 -0.20
CA ARG A 495 -21.58 -12.26 0.35
C ARG A 495 -20.37 -11.75 -0.43
N GLN A 496 -19.31 -11.41 0.28
CA GLN A 496 -18.03 -11.05 -0.30
C GLN A 496 -17.45 -12.27 -1.04
N ILE A 497 -17.16 -12.12 -2.32
CA ILE A 497 -16.53 -13.18 -3.12
C ILE A 497 -15.03 -13.11 -2.85
N VAL A 498 -14.48 -14.13 -2.21
CA VAL A 498 -13.03 -14.32 -2.04
C VAL A 498 -12.56 -15.10 -3.27
N TYR A 499 -11.68 -14.50 -4.08
CA TYR A 499 -11.01 -15.18 -5.19
C TYR A 499 -9.67 -15.73 -4.74
#